data_AF-A0A2S2NSZ7-F1
#
_entry.id   AF-A0A2S2NSZ7-F1
#
_cell.length_a   1.000
_cell.length_b   1.000
_cell.length_c   1.000
_cell.angle_alpha   90.00
_cell.angle_beta   90.00
_cell.angle_gamma   90.00
#
_symmetry.space_group_name_H-M   'P 1'
#
loop_
_entity.id
_entity.type
_entity.pdbx_description
1 polymer ?
#
loop_
_entity_poly.entity_id
_entity_poly.type
_entity_poly.pdbx_seq_one_letter_code
_entity_poly.pdbx_strand_id
1 'polypeptide(L)'
;QVCSSNINALRKSMYRERRKTLPTVPSSITDAIQKVKTACIENKSKENFVHVFEEDEIIIVTCKTNLLFLNDNTETLLADGTFTYCPKHFFQQYTIHGLTRGHYVPLVFCFLPSKTLKCYIRMWTNLKNLCLQLTKTNLNPQLLLLDFEVGAHTAASNVFKNIKIKACRFHLCQAWYRKINSIPILHKEHNDKNSEIGKWLKMFF
;
A
#
# COMPACT_ATOMS: atom_id res chain seq x y z
N GLN A 1 -5.14 39.84 -11.76
CA GLN A 1 -4.38 38.63 -12.16
C GLN A 1 -3.45 38.24 -11.02
N VAL A 2 -3.62 37.05 -10.44
CA VAL A 2 -2.68 36.53 -9.44
C VAL A 2 -1.54 35.85 -10.19
N CYS A 3 -0.33 36.42 -10.13
CA CYS A 3 0.86 35.83 -10.74
C CYS A 3 1.25 34.52 -10.00
N SER A 4 1.83 33.56 -10.73
CA SER A 4 2.24 32.25 -10.18
C SER A 4 3.22 32.35 -8.99
N SER A 5 4.01 33.42 -8.93
CA SER A 5 4.90 33.72 -7.81
C SER A 5 4.15 33.97 -6.49
N ASN A 6 2.99 34.62 -6.53
CA ASN A 6 2.16 34.88 -5.35
C ASN A 6 1.53 33.60 -4.79
N ILE A 7 1.15 32.65 -5.65
CA ILE A 7 0.60 31.36 -5.22
C ILE A 7 1.67 30.53 -4.50
N ASN A 8 2.91 30.54 -5.01
CA ASN A 8 4.03 29.83 -4.35
C ASN A 8 4.40 30.47 -3.01
N ALA A 9 4.39 31.80 -2.92
CA ALA A 9 4.63 32.51 -1.65
C ALA A 9 3.52 32.23 -0.62
N LEU A 10 2.25 32.25 -1.04
CA LEU A 10 1.11 31.88 -0.21
C LEU A 10 1.22 30.44 0.30
N ARG A 11 1.53 29.48 -0.58
CA ARG A 11 1.75 28.07 -0.21
C ARG A 11 2.86 27.92 0.83
N LYS A 12 4.00 28.60 0.65
CA LYS A 12 5.11 28.58 1.61
C LYS A 12 4.72 29.19 2.96
N SER A 13 3.97 30.30 2.95
CA SER A 13 3.47 30.94 4.17
C SER A 13 2.51 30.02 4.94
N MET A 14 1.52 29.45 4.25
CA MET A 14 0.58 28.48 4.83
C MET A 14 1.31 27.25 5.37
N TYR A 15 2.30 26.72 4.63
CA TYR A 15 3.10 25.59 5.08
C TYR A 15 3.90 25.93 6.34
N ARG A 16 4.52 27.12 6.40
CA ARG A 16 5.28 27.58 7.57
C ARG A 16 4.41 27.73 8.81
N GLU A 17 3.21 28.31 8.67
CA GLU A 17 2.27 28.42 9.80
C GLU A 17 1.79 27.04 10.26
N ARG A 18 1.42 26.13 9.35
CA ARG A 18 1.06 24.74 9.70
C ARG A 18 2.21 24.00 10.38
N ARG A 19 3.46 24.30 10.02
CA ARG A 19 4.64 23.67 10.63
C ARG A 19 4.90 24.12 12.06
N LYS A 20 4.36 25.27 12.51
CA LYS A 20 4.47 25.69 13.92
C LYS A 20 3.66 24.80 14.86
N THR A 21 2.59 24.19 14.37
CA THR A 21 1.70 23.32 15.16
C THR A 21 1.99 21.83 14.99
N LEU A 22 2.83 21.46 14.02
CA LEU A 22 3.16 20.07 13.70
C LEU A 22 4.51 19.68 14.33
N PRO A 23 4.67 18.40 14.73
CA PRO A 23 5.97 17.89 15.17
C PRO A 23 7.07 18.12 14.13
N THR A 24 8.31 18.23 14.60
CA THR A 24 9.47 18.31 13.70
C THR A 24 9.56 17.04 12.86
N VAL A 25 9.94 17.20 11.58
CA VAL A 25 10.18 16.06 10.69
C VAL A 25 11.20 15.15 11.34
N PRO A 26 10.95 13.82 11.38
CA PRO A 26 11.89 12.94 12.03
C PRO A 26 13.29 12.99 11.41
N SER A 27 14.33 12.72 12.18
CA SER A 27 15.72 12.66 11.71
C SER A 27 16.21 11.24 11.38
N SER A 28 15.55 10.22 11.96
CA SER A 28 15.83 8.79 11.74
C SER A 28 14.54 7.97 11.83
N ILE A 29 14.63 6.66 11.52
CA ILE A 29 13.51 5.73 11.69
C ILE A 29 13.11 5.60 13.18
N THR A 30 14.08 5.53 14.09
CA THR A 30 13.84 5.50 15.54
C THR A 30 13.12 6.75 16.03
N ASP A 31 13.54 7.93 15.57
CA ASP A 31 12.86 9.20 15.89
C ASP A 31 11.43 9.22 15.30
N ALA A 32 11.23 8.69 14.10
CA ALA A 32 9.91 8.59 13.48
C ALA A 32 8.96 7.69 14.29
N ILE A 33 9.44 6.51 14.67
CA ILE A 33 8.72 5.54 15.52
C ILE A 33 8.34 6.17 16.85
N GLN A 34 9.28 6.82 17.54
CA GLN A 34 9.04 7.43 18.85
C GLN A 34 8.01 8.57 18.77
N LYS A 35 8.12 9.43 17.75
CA LYS A 35 7.16 10.52 17.51
C LYS A 35 5.77 9.98 17.22
N VAL A 36 5.63 8.94 16.40
CA VAL A 36 4.33 8.35 16.09
C VAL A 36 3.73 7.65 17.32
N LYS A 37 4.54 6.90 18.07
CA LYS A 37 4.11 6.20 19.30
C LYS A 37 3.53 7.15 20.34
N THR A 38 4.11 8.34 20.47
CA THR A 38 3.70 9.36 21.46
C THR A 38 2.59 10.29 20.98
N ALA A 39 2.24 10.26 19.68
CA ALA A 39 1.28 11.19 19.09
C ALA A 39 -0.19 10.88 19.38
N CYS A 40 -0.52 9.72 19.97
CA CYS A 40 -1.90 9.29 20.28
C CYS A 40 -2.89 9.57 19.13
N ILE A 41 -2.64 8.96 17.97
CA ILE A 41 -3.37 9.28 16.73
C ILE A 41 -4.69 8.49 16.70
N GLU A 42 -5.79 9.22 16.85
CA GLU A 42 -7.15 8.70 16.75
C GLU A 42 -7.82 9.06 15.43
N ASN A 43 -8.77 8.24 14.99
CA ASN A 43 -9.67 8.60 13.90
C ASN A 43 -10.83 9.50 14.40
N LYS A 44 -11.72 9.90 13.48
CA LYS A 44 -12.90 10.73 13.82
C LYS A 44 -13.84 10.07 14.84
N SER A 45 -13.83 8.74 14.92
CA SER A 45 -14.62 7.92 15.83
C SER A 45 -13.91 7.63 17.15
N LYS A 46 -12.77 8.28 17.44
CA LYS A 46 -11.98 8.09 18.66
C LYS A 46 -11.39 6.69 18.81
N GLU A 47 -11.27 5.95 17.72
CA GLU A 47 -10.50 4.71 17.72
C GLU A 47 -9.02 5.02 17.53
N ASN A 48 -8.15 4.32 18.28
CA ASN A 48 -6.73 4.33 17.97
C ASN A 48 -6.53 3.89 16.51
N PHE A 49 -5.79 4.70 15.75
CA PHE A 49 -5.66 4.55 14.31
C PHE A 49 -4.24 4.17 13.87
N VAL A 50 -3.28 4.18 14.79
CA VAL A 50 -1.88 3.87 14.51
C VAL A 50 -1.32 2.90 15.54
N HIS A 51 -0.62 1.89 15.05
CA HIS A 51 -0.02 0.80 15.83
C HIS A 51 1.45 0.69 15.48
N VAL A 52 2.32 0.76 16.49
CA VAL A 52 3.77 0.78 16.31
C VAL A 52 4.36 -0.53 16.82
N PHE A 53 5.14 -1.20 15.97
CA PHE A 53 5.87 -2.42 16.27
C PHE A 53 7.36 -2.09 16.27
N GLU A 54 7.87 -1.66 17.43
CA GLU A 54 9.22 -1.07 17.58
C GLU A 54 10.34 -2.03 17.18
N GLU A 55 10.28 -3.29 17.63
CA GLU A 55 11.31 -4.31 17.33
C GLU A 55 11.43 -4.65 15.85
N ASP A 56 10.33 -4.46 15.11
CA ASP A 56 10.28 -4.69 13.67
C ASP A 56 10.47 -3.41 12.85
N GLU A 57 10.51 -2.25 13.52
CA GLU A 57 10.48 -0.92 12.91
C GLU A 57 9.30 -0.72 11.93
N ILE A 58 8.16 -1.34 12.23
CA ILE A 58 6.94 -1.29 11.39
C ILE A 58 5.88 -0.43 12.06
N ILE A 59 5.23 0.42 11.26
CA ILE A 59 4.02 1.14 11.66
C ILE A 59 2.85 0.61 10.83
N ILE A 60 1.75 0.25 11.49
CA ILE A 60 0.49 -0.15 10.85
C ILE A 60 -0.57 0.90 11.21
N VAL A 61 -1.13 1.54 10.19
CA VAL A 61 -2.23 2.49 10.29
C VAL A 61 -3.53 1.78 9.92
N THR A 62 -4.37 1.55 10.92
CA THR A 62 -5.70 0.92 10.82
C THR A 62 -6.44 1.11 12.15
N CYS A 63 -7.72 0.74 12.21
CA CYS A 63 -8.48 0.68 13.45
C CYS A 63 -9.33 -0.59 13.52
N LYS A 64 -9.98 -0.82 14.67
CA LYS A 64 -10.89 -1.97 14.87
C LYS A 64 -11.97 -2.04 13.79
N THR A 65 -12.60 -0.91 13.46
CA THR A 65 -13.63 -0.87 12.39
C THR A 65 -13.08 -1.30 11.03
N ASN A 66 -11.89 -0.85 10.63
CA ASN A 66 -11.26 -1.27 9.37
C ASN A 66 -10.94 -2.78 9.36
N LEU A 67 -10.47 -3.31 10.49
CA LEU A 67 -10.13 -4.73 10.63
C LEU A 67 -11.37 -5.63 10.62
N LEU A 68 -12.46 -5.20 11.26
CA LEU A 68 -13.76 -5.87 11.15
C LEU A 68 -14.24 -5.87 9.70
N PHE A 69 -14.13 -4.73 9.01
CA PHE A 69 -14.50 -4.66 7.60
C PHE A 69 -13.69 -5.64 6.74
N LEU A 70 -12.36 -5.68 6.93
CA LEU A 70 -11.47 -6.64 6.25
C LEU A 70 -11.91 -8.09 6.50
N ASN A 71 -12.28 -8.43 7.73
CA ASN A 71 -12.65 -9.79 8.08
C ASN A 71 -14.04 -10.19 7.57
N ASP A 72 -15.03 -9.31 7.72
CA ASP A 72 -16.43 -9.68 7.54
C ASP A 72 -16.91 -9.50 6.09
N ASN A 73 -16.24 -8.65 5.31
CA ASN A 73 -16.75 -8.23 4.00
C ASN A 73 -15.81 -8.55 2.84
N THR A 74 -14.70 -9.25 3.08
CA THR A 74 -13.68 -9.43 2.04
C THR A 74 -13.05 -10.82 2.04
N GLU A 75 -13.48 -11.67 1.11
CA GLU A 75 -12.79 -12.94 0.80
C GLU A 75 -11.48 -12.68 0.04
N THR A 76 -11.47 -11.58 -0.73
CA THR A 76 -10.37 -11.16 -1.59
C THR A 76 -9.76 -9.87 -1.05
N LEU A 77 -8.46 -9.93 -0.78
CA LEU A 77 -7.64 -8.76 -0.50
C LEU A 77 -6.79 -8.40 -1.70
N LEU A 78 -6.57 -7.11 -1.89
CA LEU A 78 -5.54 -6.60 -2.78
C LEU A 78 -4.46 -5.96 -1.91
N ALA A 79 -3.19 -6.23 -2.18
CA ALA A 79 -2.12 -5.52 -1.52
C ALA A 79 -1.02 -5.09 -2.50
N ASP A 80 -0.50 -3.89 -2.26
CA ASP A 80 0.45 -3.24 -3.16
C ASP A 80 1.44 -2.38 -2.38
N GLY A 81 2.69 -2.39 -2.83
CA GLY A 81 3.79 -1.66 -2.22
C GLY A 81 4.27 -0.51 -3.10
N THR A 82 4.30 0.70 -2.55
CA THR A 82 4.81 1.90 -3.22
C THR A 82 6.05 2.47 -2.52
N PHE A 83 7.04 2.87 -3.32
CA PHE A 83 8.32 3.41 -2.84
C PHE A 83 8.37 4.94 -2.93
N THR A 84 7.78 5.51 -3.97
CA THR A 84 7.90 6.95 -4.30
C THR A 84 7.22 7.86 -3.28
N TYR A 85 6.14 7.39 -2.66
CA TYR A 85 5.34 8.16 -1.70
C TYR A 85 5.59 7.75 -0.25
N CYS A 86 6.61 6.93 0.00
CA CYS A 86 6.95 6.46 1.33
C CYS A 86 7.54 7.60 2.18
N PRO A 87 7.18 7.74 3.47
CA PRO A 87 7.83 8.68 4.37
C PRO A 87 9.35 8.44 4.44
N LYS A 88 10.13 9.52 4.51
CA LYS A 88 11.59 9.56 4.32
C LYS A 88 12.42 8.45 4.99
N HIS A 89 11.99 7.96 6.15
CA HIS A 89 12.75 6.99 6.96
C HIS A 89 12.27 5.55 6.82
N PHE A 90 11.27 5.32 5.99
CA PHE A 90 10.79 4.00 5.66
C PHE A 90 11.15 3.69 4.20
N PHE A 91 11.39 2.42 3.93
CA PHE A 91 11.75 1.96 2.58
C PHE A 91 10.52 1.89 1.66
N GLN A 92 9.38 1.49 2.21
CA GLN A 92 8.17 1.24 1.43
C GLN A 92 6.91 1.53 2.25
N GLN A 93 5.91 2.10 1.59
CA GLN A 93 4.54 2.09 2.07
C GLN A 93 3.81 0.92 1.42
N TYR A 94 3.26 0.03 2.21
CA TYR A 94 2.49 -1.12 1.75
C TYR A 94 1.02 -0.91 2.11
N THR A 95 0.10 -1.13 1.16
CA THR A 95 -1.32 -0.87 1.35
C THR A 95 -2.12 -2.14 1.16
N ILE A 96 -3.11 -2.37 2.01
CA ILE A 96 -4.00 -3.53 1.93
C ILE A 96 -5.43 -3.02 1.82
N HIS A 97 -6.11 -3.53 0.80
CA HIS A 97 -7.42 -3.09 0.38
C HIS A 97 -8.40 -4.26 0.44
N GLY A 98 -9.59 -3.96 0.94
CA GLY A 98 -10.73 -4.84 0.90
C GLY A 98 -11.53 -4.65 -0.37
N LEU A 99 -12.02 -5.74 -0.99
CA LEU A 99 -12.94 -5.66 -2.12
C LEU A 99 -14.39 -5.72 -1.63
N THR A 100 -15.17 -4.67 -1.87
CA THR A 100 -16.61 -4.64 -1.55
C THR A 100 -17.38 -4.04 -2.71
N ARG A 101 -18.49 -4.67 -3.13
CA ARG A 101 -19.38 -4.13 -4.18
C ARG A 101 -18.64 -3.66 -5.45
N GLY A 102 -17.57 -4.37 -5.84
CA GLY A 102 -16.74 -4.03 -7.01
C GLY A 102 -15.71 -2.92 -6.80
N HIS A 103 -15.57 -2.38 -5.59
CA HIS A 103 -14.64 -1.31 -5.24
C HIS A 103 -13.56 -1.79 -4.27
N TYR A 104 -12.31 -1.38 -4.53
CA TYR A 104 -11.20 -1.56 -3.60
C TYR A 104 -11.17 -0.41 -2.60
N VAL A 105 -11.28 -0.74 -1.31
CA VAL A 105 -11.25 0.22 -0.22
C VAL A 105 -9.95 0.03 0.56
N PRO A 106 -9.07 1.05 0.66
CA PRO A 106 -7.85 0.95 1.45
C PRO A 106 -8.20 0.95 2.94
N LEU A 107 -7.78 -0.10 3.64
CA LEU A 107 -8.16 -0.33 5.05
C LEU A 107 -6.95 -0.37 5.97
N VAL A 108 -5.79 -0.73 5.44
CA VAL A 108 -4.53 -0.80 6.20
C VAL A 108 -3.41 -0.18 5.39
N PHE A 109 -2.63 0.67 6.03
CA PHE A 109 -1.37 1.19 5.50
C PHE A 109 -0.23 0.76 6.42
N CYS A 110 0.82 0.18 5.87
CA CYS A 110 2.01 -0.23 6.59
C CYS A 110 3.21 0.58 6.10
N PHE A 111 4.04 1.06 7.03
CA PHE A 111 5.33 1.66 6.71
C PHE A 111 6.43 0.67 7.10
N LEU A 112 7.23 0.23 6.13
CA LEU A 112 8.17 -0.88 6.26
C LEU A 112 9.63 -0.40 6.16
N PRO A 113 10.55 -0.97 6.95
CA PRO A 113 11.98 -0.63 6.89
C PRO A 113 12.72 -1.29 5.71
N SER A 114 12.15 -2.32 5.08
CA SER A 114 12.74 -3.00 3.92
C SER A 114 11.69 -3.76 3.11
N LYS A 115 12.08 -4.28 1.95
CA LYS A 115 11.30 -5.23 1.13
C LYS A 115 11.76 -6.69 1.25
N THR A 116 12.40 -7.04 2.36
CA THR A 116 12.88 -8.41 2.56
C THR A 116 11.73 -9.36 2.87
N LEU A 117 11.87 -10.63 2.51
CA LEU A 117 10.90 -11.67 2.88
C LEU A 117 10.57 -11.66 4.38
N LYS A 118 11.60 -11.54 5.22
CA LYS A 118 11.45 -11.45 6.69
C LYS A 118 10.59 -10.26 7.11
N CYS A 119 10.78 -9.10 6.48
CA CYS A 119 10.00 -7.89 6.75
C CYS A 119 8.52 -8.08 6.39
N TYR A 120 8.20 -8.67 5.24
CA TYR A 120 6.81 -8.95 4.88
C TYR A 120 6.15 -9.99 5.80
N ILE A 121 6.88 -11.04 6.20
CA ILE A 121 6.36 -12.02 7.17
C ILE A 121 6.01 -11.32 8.49
N ARG A 122 6.91 -10.47 8.99
CA ARG A 122 6.67 -9.67 10.21
C ARG A 122 5.46 -8.76 10.07
N MET A 123 5.36 -8.00 8.98
CA MET A 123 4.21 -7.15 8.68
C MET A 123 2.89 -7.93 8.72
N TRP A 124 2.78 -9.04 7.97
CA TRP A 124 1.56 -9.83 7.91
C TRP A 124 1.24 -10.50 9.25
N THR A 125 2.25 -10.96 9.98
CA THR A 125 2.09 -11.54 11.32
C THR A 125 1.58 -10.49 12.32
N ASN A 126 2.18 -9.30 12.32
CA ASN A 126 1.78 -8.17 13.16
C ASN A 126 0.34 -7.74 12.85
N LEU A 127 -0.05 -7.65 11.58
CA LEU A 127 -1.42 -7.36 11.19
C LEU A 127 -2.41 -8.44 11.65
N LYS A 128 -2.06 -9.72 11.49
CA LYS A 128 -2.90 -10.84 11.92
C LYS A 128 -3.12 -10.85 13.43
N ASN A 129 -2.05 -10.63 14.20
CA ASN A 129 -2.10 -10.53 15.67
C ASN A 129 -2.92 -9.32 16.11
N LEU A 130 -2.73 -8.17 15.45
CA LEU A 130 -3.50 -6.96 15.71
C LEU A 130 -5.00 -7.18 15.45
N CYS A 131 -5.35 -7.86 14.34
CA CYS A 131 -6.72 -8.22 14.03
C CYS A 131 -7.33 -9.08 15.15
N LEU A 132 -6.64 -10.15 15.56
CA LEU A 132 -7.09 -11.01 16.65
C LEU A 132 -7.26 -10.24 17.97
N GLN A 133 -6.31 -9.37 18.30
CA GLN A 133 -6.35 -8.58 19.53
C GLN A 133 -7.59 -7.66 19.59
N LEU A 134 -7.83 -6.90 18.52
CA LEU A 134 -8.83 -5.84 18.48
C LEU A 134 -10.24 -6.33 18.15
N THR A 135 -10.37 -7.39 17.35
CA THR A 135 -11.66 -7.87 16.84
C THR A 135 -12.07 -9.22 17.43
N LYS A 136 -11.15 -9.96 18.04
CA LYS A 136 -11.33 -11.38 18.45
C LYS A 136 -11.56 -12.33 17.27
N THR A 137 -11.23 -11.90 16.06
CA THR A 137 -11.30 -12.71 14.83
C THR A 137 -9.91 -12.84 14.19
N ASN A 138 -9.64 -13.99 13.59
CA ASN A 138 -8.39 -14.20 12.86
C ASN A 138 -8.54 -13.71 11.43
N LEU A 139 -7.66 -12.79 11.01
CA LEU A 139 -7.56 -12.43 9.60
C LEU A 139 -7.17 -13.67 8.78
N ASN A 140 -8.07 -14.12 7.91
CA ASN A 140 -7.87 -15.31 7.08
C ASN A 140 -8.47 -15.12 5.67
N PRO A 141 -7.83 -14.31 4.81
CA PRO A 141 -8.29 -14.13 3.43
C PRO A 141 -8.24 -15.44 2.65
N GLN A 142 -9.12 -15.61 1.67
CA GLN A 142 -9.11 -16.78 0.77
C GLN A 142 -8.31 -16.51 -0.51
N LEU A 143 -8.33 -15.26 -0.97
CA LEU A 143 -7.63 -14.80 -2.16
C LEU A 143 -6.84 -13.52 -1.85
N LEU A 144 -5.56 -13.50 -2.23
CA LEU A 144 -4.72 -12.32 -2.17
C LEU A 144 -4.23 -11.97 -3.59
N LEU A 145 -4.58 -10.77 -4.03
CA LEU A 145 -4.09 -10.17 -5.26
C LEU A 145 -2.85 -9.33 -4.93
N LEU A 146 -1.70 -9.71 -5.47
CA LEU A 146 -0.42 -9.04 -5.25
C LEU A 146 0.20 -8.59 -6.57
N ASP A 147 1.16 -7.67 -6.52
CA ASP A 147 2.09 -7.46 -7.62
C ASP A 147 2.96 -8.72 -7.86
N PHE A 148 3.96 -8.65 -8.75
CA PHE A 148 4.80 -9.81 -9.10
C PHE A 148 5.99 -10.00 -8.14
N GLU A 149 5.97 -9.40 -6.95
CA GLU A 149 7.09 -9.52 -6.01
C GLU A 149 7.08 -10.88 -5.29
N VAL A 150 8.05 -11.73 -5.63
CA VAL A 150 8.21 -13.10 -5.06
C VAL A 150 8.30 -13.08 -3.53
N GLY A 151 8.94 -12.05 -2.96
CA GLY A 151 9.03 -11.86 -1.51
C GLY A 151 7.67 -11.69 -0.85
N ALA A 152 6.80 -10.88 -1.44
CA ALA A 152 5.44 -10.65 -0.94
C ALA A 152 4.58 -11.93 -1.05
N HIS A 153 4.71 -12.67 -2.15
CA HIS A 153 4.00 -13.94 -2.36
C HIS A 153 4.40 -14.98 -1.32
N THR A 154 5.71 -15.19 -1.17
CA THR A 154 6.27 -16.17 -0.22
C THR A 154 5.88 -15.81 1.21
N ALA A 155 5.91 -14.52 1.57
CA ALA A 155 5.50 -14.07 2.90
C ALA A 155 4.03 -14.36 3.20
N ALA A 156 3.13 -14.06 2.26
CA ALA A 156 1.70 -14.30 2.42
C ALA A 156 1.40 -15.79 2.60
N SER A 157 2.02 -16.66 1.77
CA SER A 157 1.89 -18.12 1.90
C SER A 157 2.42 -18.67 3.22
N ASN A 158 3.46 -18.05 3.80
CA ASN A 158 3.98 -18.44 5.10
C ASN A 158 3.04 -18.06 6.27
N VAL A 159 2.31 -16.95 6.15
CA VAL A 159 1.47 -16.42 7.25
C VAL A 159 0.01 -16.92 7.20
N PHE A 160 -0.53 -17.12 5.99
CA PHE A 160 -1.90 -17.56 5.76
C PHE A 160 -1.90 -18.96 5.15
N LYS A 161 -2.44 -19.94 5.89
CA LYS A 161 -2.58 -21.31 5.40
C LYS A 161 -3.64 -21.35 4.29
N ASN A 162 -3.37 -22.08 3.21
CA ASN A 162 -4.28 -22.29 2.08
C ASN A 162 -4.70 -21.01 1.32
N ILE A 163 -3.97 -19.90 1.47
CA ILE A 163 -4.23 -18.68 0.71
C ILE A 163 -4.02 -18.93 -0.79
N LYS A 164 -4.98 -18.53 -1.62
CA LYS A 164 -4.75 -18.44 -3.07
C LYS A 164 -4.10 -17.11 -3.37
N ILE A 165 -2.96 -17.12 -4.06
CA ILE A 165 -2.31 -15.89 -4.53
C ILE A 165 -2.53 -15.78 -6.03
N LYS A 166 -2.96 -14.60 -6.47
CA LYS A 166 -3.07 -14.25 -7.89
C LYS A 166 -2.27 -12.98 -8.14
N ALA A 167 -1.58 -12.92 -9.28
CA ALA A 167 -0.90 -11.71 -9.69
C ALA A 167 -1.90 -10.66 -10.20
N CYS A 168 -1.61 -9.40 -9.94
CA CYS A 168 -2.45 -8.28 -10.29
C CYS A 168 -2.42 -8.04 -11.81
N ARG A 169 -3.60 -8.10 -12.44
CA ARG A 169 -3.77 -7.87 -13.89
C ARG A 169 -3.24 -6.50 -14.30
N PHE A 170 -3.46 -5.46 -13.49
CA PHE A 170 -2.97 -4.11 -13.79
C PHE A 170 -1.45 -4.07 -13.97
N HIS A 171 -0.69 -4.66 -13.04
CA HIS A 171 0.77 -4.74 -13.14
C HIS A 171 1.24 -5.61 -14.31
N LEU A 172 0.52 -6.68 -14.63
CA LEU A 172 0.78 -7.49 -15.82
C LEU A 172 0.59 -6.68 -17.11
N CYS A 173 -0.52 -5.96 -17.23
CA CYS A 173 -0.82 -5.09 -18.37
C CYS A 173 0.28 -4.04 -18.55
N GLN A 174 0.74 -3.40 -17.47
CA GLN A 174 1.86 -2.46 -17.55
C GLN A 174 3.16 -3.11 -18.03
N ALA A 175 3.48 -4.33 -17.55
CA ALA A 175 4.67 -5.06 -17.99
C ALA A 175 4.60 -5.43 -19.47
N TRP A 176 3.45 -5.91 -19.95
CA TRP A 176 3.22 -6.19 -21.36
C TRP A 176 3.28 -4.94 -22.22
N TYR A 177 2.66 -3.85 -21.81
CA TYR A 177 2.73 -2.58 -22.53
C TYR A 177 4.18 -2.10 -22.67
N ARG A 178 4.99 -2.13 -21.61
CA ARG A 178 6.42 -1.80 -21.70
C ARG A 178 7.16 -2.71 -22.69
N LYS A 179 6.87 -4.02 -22.67
CA LYS A 179 7.52 -4.98 -23.56
C LYS A 179 7.14 -4.78 -25.03
N ILE A 180 5.86 -4.55 -25.32
CA ILE A 180 5.35 -4.22 -26.65
C ILE A 180 6.05 -2.98 -27.19
N ASN A 181 6.15 -1.92 -26.38
CA ASN A 181 6.82 -0.69 -26.80
C ASN A 181 8.35 -0.82 -26.97
N SER A 182 8.98 -1.78 -26.27
CA SER A 182 10.43 -2.02 -26.40
C SER A 182 10.82 -2.77 -27.68
N ILE A 183 9.87 -3.42 -28.36
CA ILE A 183 10.12 -4.23 -29.55
C ILE A 183 9.58 -3.47 -30.77
N PRO A 184 10.41 -3.00 -31.71
CA PRO A 184 9.98 -2.10 -32.79
C PRO A 184 8.82 -2.65 -33.64
N ILE A 185 8.85 -3.95 -33.97
CA ILE A 185 7.77 -4.56 -34.76
C ILE A 185 6.45 -4.59 -33.97
N LEU A 186 6.48 -4.99 -32.69
CA LEU A 186 5.27 -5.01 -31.86
C LEU A 186 4.74 -3.61 -31.59
N HIS A 187 5.61 -2.62 -31.38
CA HIS A 187 5.22 -1.22 -31.23
C HIS A 187 4.51 -0.70 -32.48
N LYS A 188 5.04 -1.01 -33.67
CA LYS A 188 4.41 -0.65 -34.95
C LYS A 188 3.03 -1.32 -35.10
N GLU A 189 2.96 -2.64 -34.91
CA GLU A 189 1.69 -3.39 -35.00
C GLU A 189 0.65 -2.91 -33.98
N HIS A 190 1.07 -2.65 -32.73
CA HIS A 190 0.19 -2.13 -31.68
C HIS A 190 -0.40 -0.77 -32.04
N ASN A 191 0.36 0.11 -32.69
CA ASN A 191 -0.10 1.46 -33.04
C ASN A 191 -0.87 1.52 -34.37
N ASP A 192 -0.75 0.49 -35.21
CA ASP A 192 -1.56 0.36 -36.41
C ASP A 192 -3.02 -0.01 -36.05
N LYS A 193 -3.98 0.74 -36.60
CA LYS A 193 -5.42 0.51 -36.40
C LYS A 193 -5.94 -0.66 -37.24
N ASN A 194 -5.25 -1.00 -38.33
CA ASN A 194 -5.64 -2.04 -39.27
C ASN A 194 -4.89 -3.36 -39.01
N SER A 195 -3.92 -3.37 -38.10
CA SER A 195 -3.19 -4.59 -37.75
C SER A 195 -4.06 -5.57 -36.97
N GLU A 196 -4.24 -6.77 -37.51
CA GLU A 196 -4.84 -7.90 -36.78
C GLU A 196 -3.99 -8.28 -35.55
N ILE A 197 -2.65 -8.26 -35.69
CA ILE A 197 -1.73 -8.49 -34.56
C ILE A 197 -1.94 -7.41 -33.50
N GLY A 198 -2.08 -6.15 -33.91
CA GLY A 198 -2.36 -5.01 -33.04
C GLY A 198 -3.67 -5.15 -32.26
N LYS A 199 -4.73 -5.71 -32.88
CA LYS A 199 -5.98 -6.04 -32.18
C LYS A 199 -5.74 -7.07 -31.09
N TRP A 200 -5.03 -8.17 -31.39
CA TRP A 200 -4.68 -9.19 -30.40
C TRP A 200 -3.85 -8.63 -29.26
N LEU A 201 -2.84 -7.80 -29.56
CA LEU A 201 -2.03 -7.13 -28.53
C LEU A 201 -2.87 -6.24 -27.61
N LYS A 202 -3.95 -5.64 -28.14
CA LYS A 202 -4.86 -4.76 -27.36
C LYS A 202 -5.90 -5.51 -26.54
N MET A 203 -6.35 -6.68 -26.98
CA MET A 203 -7.35 -7.50 -26.27
C MET A 203 -6.89 -7.96 -24.87
N PHE A 204 -5.60 -7.91 -24.62
CA PHE A 204 -5.00 -8.22 -23.33
C PHE A 204 -5.12 -7.09 -22.30
N PHE A 205 -5.52 -5.88 -22.70
CA PHE A 205 -5.80 -4.72 -21.83
C PHE A 205 -7.28 -4.64 -21.48
#